data_AF-A0A8T9SW04-F1
#
_entry.id   AF-A0A8T9SW04-F1
#
_cell.length_a   1.000
_cell.length_b   1.000
_cell.length_c   1.000
_cell.angle_alpha   90.00
_cell.angle_beta   90.00
_cell.angle_gamma   90.00
#
_symmetry.space_group_name_H-M   'P 1'
#
loop_
_entity.id
_entity.type
_entity.pdbx_description
1 polymer ?
#
loop_
_entity_poly.entity_id
_entity_poly.type
_entity_poly.pdbx_seq_one_letter_code
_entity_poly.pdbx_strand_id
1 'polypeptide(L)'
;MACDLQIAEFAQNGPYLTVRFTSSAGGIRARLNNGLGDAYNPYFDYVAADGNGRVTWPHIPEGEFQLNAYDANNCTVLRNVQVVVPKVRGCTNPFASNWNPDATDDDGSCQLPGSQWFAVGGLYPPVAALATPVSSLFKADQTPRQGLYVEVELYRITETVPFARLRQAVRSQYTTTNAEPYLRGLLDTEAVPVRVDAYVDDTATVVFNYRYREVDSEGVGQWRQHPASHYAVLSAPESSLRPYIAGSDALPLTAFAEPTQFVGYPLEVSAVLPADRLGTWYAQWRYLDSAGRQVEVKAVPLPADLPAGVVRLRVPPLPPVCAASVELTLMDIDRTSAANCAPVVVTPPTTTPVKPAPRDFNSSDFNTSDYR
;
A
#
# COMPACT_ATOMS: atom_id res chain seq x y z
N MET A 1 8.62 -53.66 -35.13
CA MET A 1 7.50 -52.83 -35.61
C MET A 1 8.07 -51.52 -36.13
N ALA A 2 7.51 -50.95 -37.19
CA ALA A 2 7.94 -49.64 -37.67
C ALA A 2 7.53 -48.55 -36.65
N CYS A 3 8.37 -47.53 -36.49
CA CYS A 3 8.13 -46.38 -35.63
C CYS A 3 6.96 -45.55 -36.21
N ASP A 4 5.84 -45.51 -35.50
CA ASP A 4 4.60 -44.83 -35.94
C ASP A 4 4.14 -43.72 -34.97
N LEU A 5 4.97 -43.37 -33.97
CA LEU A 5 4.75 -42.22 -33.12
C LEU A 5 4.72 -40.94 -33.95
N GLN A 6 3.63 -40.17 -33.81
CA GLN A 6 3.45 -38.91 -34.52
C GLN A 6 2.70 -37.88 -33.66
N ILE A 7 2.91 -36.60 -33.99
CA ILE A 7 2.16 -35.48 -33.43
C ILE A 7 0.91 -35.27 -34.29
N ALA A 8 -0.25 -35.66 -33.78
CA ALA A 8 -1.53 -35.56 -34.47
C ALA A 8 -2.20 -34.18 -34.35
N GLU A 9 -1.86 -33.41 -33.30
CA GLU A 9 -2.35 -32.03 -33.10
C GLU A 9 -1.22 -31.20 -32.51
N PHE A 10 -1.07 -29.98 -33.01
CA PHE A 10 -0.19 -28.98 -32.41
C PHE A 10 -0.84 -27.61 -32.53
N ALA A 11 -1.15 -26.99 -31.40
CA ALA A 11 -1.77 -25.69 -31.33
C ALA A 11 -1.08 -24.84 -30.26
N GLN A 12 -0.76 -23.59 -30.62
CA GLN A 12 -0.20 -22.61 -29.70
C GLN A 12 -1.17 -21.43 -29.61
N ASN A 13 -1.66 -21.14 -28.40
CA ASN A 13 -2.58 -20.04 -28.13
C ASN A 13 -2.03 -19.23 -26.95
N GLY A 14 -1.33 -18.15 -27.24
CA GLY A 14 -0.65 -17.34 -26.22
C GLY A 14 0.35 -18.17 -25.40
N PRO A 15 0.25 -18.20 -24.05
CA PRO A 15 1.16 -18.96 -23.20
C PRO A 15 0.81 -20.46 -23.10
N TYR A 16 -0.17 -20.95 -23.87
CA TYR A 16 -0.62 -22.34 -23.84
C TYR A 16 -0.14 -23.11 -25.08
N LEU A 17 0.49 -24.26 -24.87
CA LEU A 17 0.86 -25.20 -25.93
C LEU A 17 0.07 -26.50 -25.77
N THR A 18 -0.73 -26.83 -26.77
CA THR A 18 -1.47 -28.10 -26.83
C THR A 18 -0.87 -29.02 -27.87
N VAL A 19 -0.54 -30.23 -27.46
CA VAL A 19 0.02 -31.27 -28.33
C VAL A 19 -0.76 -32.56 -28.12
N ARG A 20 -1.12 -33.20 -29.23
CA ARG A 20 -1.68 -34.56 -29.23
C ARG A 20 -0.71 -35.51 -29.92
N PHE A 21 -0.45 -36.64 -29.29
CA PHE A 21 0.39 -37.70 -29.80
C PHE A 21 -0.44 -38.95 -30.09
N THR A 22 -0.02 -39.72 -31.09
CA THR A 22 -0.60 -41.02 -31.41
C THR A 22 0.52 -42.02 -31.72
N SER A 23 0.48 -43.22 -31.14
CA SER A 23 1.40 -44.35 -31.39
C SER A 23 0.65 -45.67 -31.18
N SER A 24 0.85 -46.67 -32.05
CA SER A 24 0.28 -48.00 -31.84
C SER A 24 1.00 -48.81 -30.76
N ALA A 25 2.20 -48.38 -30.34
CA ALA A 25 2.99 -49.05 -29.30
C ALA A 25 2.50 -48.79 -27.87
N GLY A 26 1.71 -47.74 -27.65
CA GLY A 26 1.30 -47.33 -26.31
C GLY A 26 2.41 -46.60 -25.52
N GLY A 27 2.08 -46.12 -24.32
CA GLY A 27 3.05 -45.57 -23.37
C GLY A 27 3.85 -44.37 -23.90
N ILE A 28 3.23 -43.20 -23.99
CA ILE A 28 3.87 -41.98 -24.51
C ILE A 28 4.43 -41.15 -23.36
N ARG A 29 5.70 -40.74 -23.47
CA ARG A 29 6.30 -39.73 -22.60
C ARG A 29 6.80 -38.57 -23.43
N ALA A 30 6.38 -37.35 -23.08
CA ALA A 30 6.72 -36.13 -23.82
C ALA A 30 7.31 -35.08 -22.88
N ARG A 31 8.41 -34.45 -23.32
CA ARG A 31 9.19 -33.49 -22.57
C ARG A 31 9.39 -32.21 -23.37
N LEU A 32 9.23 -31.06 -22.73
CA LEU A 32 9.52 -29.76 -23.32
C LEU A 32 10.77 -29.19 -22.63
N ASN A 33 11.83 -28.93 -23.39
CA ASN A 33 13.11 -28.43 -22.90
C ASN A 33 13.46 -27.09 -23.53
N ASN A 34 14.02 -26.14 -22.79
CA ASN A 34 14.47 -24.83 -23.28
C ASN A 34 16.00 -24.70 -23.40
N GLY A 35 16.72 -25.83 -23.46
CA GLY A 35 18.18 -25.86 -23.45
C GLY A 35 18.85 -25.51 -22.11
N LEU A 36 18.08 -25.15 -21.07
CA LEU A 36 18.56 -24.93 -19.70
C LEU A 36 18.32 -26.14 -18.77
N GLY A 37 17.56 -27.13 -19.23
CA GLY A 37 17.31 -28.39 -18.52
C GLY A 37 17.87 -29.58 -19.30
N ASP A 38 18.65 -30.42 -18.62
CA ASP A 38 19.15 -31.68 -19.17
C ASP A 38 18.01 -32.69 -19.29
N ALA A 39 18.24 -33.83 -19.95
CA ALA A 39 17.24 -34.91 -20.10
C ALA A 39 16.68 -35.46 -18.78
N TYR A 40 17.21 -35.04 -17.63
CA TYR A 40 16.76 -35.42 -16.28
C TYR A 40 15.83 -34.40 -15.61
N ASN A 41 15.79 -33.14 -16.08
CA ASN A 41 14.97 -32.08 -15.50
C ASN A 41 14.33 -31.20 -16.59
N PRO A 42 13.33 -31.72 -17.32
CA PRO A 42 12.64 -30.96 -18.36
C PRO A 42 11.80 -29.83 -17.76
N TYR A 43 11.58 -28.75 -18.53
CA TYR A 43 10.74 -27.63 -18.10
C TYR A 43 9.29 -28.09 -17.86
N PHE A 44 8.81 -29.03 -18.67
CA PHE A 44 7.58 -29.81 -18.41
C PHE A 44 7.71 -31.26 -18.88
N ASP A 45 7.13 -32.20 -18.12
CA ASP A 45 7.06 -33.64 -18.43
C ASP A 45 5.61 -34.10 -18.49
N TYR A 46 5.30 -35.04 -19.39
CA TYR A 46 3.97 -35.61 -19.58
C TYR A 46 4.07 -37.10 -19.84
N VAL A 47 3.19 -37.90 -19.24
CA VAL A 47 3.12 -39.34 -19.42
C VAL A 47 1.68 -39.76 -19.69
N ALA A 48 1.46 -40.48 -20.78
CA ALA A 48 0.21 -41.17 -21.10
C ALA A 48 0.47 -42.67 -21.17
N ALA A 49 -0.36 -43.46 -20.49
CA ALA A 49 -0.22 -44.92 -20.49
C ALA A 49 -0.72 -45.56 -21.79
N ASP A 50 -1.64 -44.89 -22.49
CA ASP A 50 -2.20 -45.31 -23.76
C ASP A 50 -1.45 -44.71 -24.96
N GLY A 51 -1.67 -45.29 -26.14
CA GLY A 51 -1.07 -44.83 -27.39
C GLY A 51 -1.60 -43.49 -27.89
N ASN A 52 -2.38 -42.77 -27.09
CA ASN A 52 -3.04 -41.53 -27.46
C ASN A 52 -2.99 -40.53 -26.29
N GLY A 53 -2.03 -39.61 -26.30
CA GLY A 53 -1.89 -38.58 -25.26
C GLY A 53 -2.24 -37.20 -25.78
N ARG A 54 -3.02 -36.41 -25.04
CA ARG A 54 -3.21 -34.97 -25.28
C ARG A 54 -2.76 -34.21 -24.05
N VAL A 55 -1.83 -33.27 -24.24
CA VAL A 55 -1.28 -32.43 -23.17
C VAL A 55 -1.44 -30.97 -23.53
N THR A 56 -1.86 -30.17 -22.56
CA THR A 56 -1.84 -28.71 -22.65
C THR A 56 -0.94 -28.20 -21.53
N TRP A 57 0.20 -27.62 -21.90
CA TRP A 57 1.11 -26.97 -20.96
C TRP A 57 0.74 -25.49 -20.83
N PRO A 58 0.40 -25.00 -19.62
CA PRO A 58 0.11 -23.58 -19.39
C PRO A 58 1.38 -22.79 -19.07
N HIS A 59 1.32 -21.47 -19.24
CA HIS A 59 2.36 -20.52 -18.81
C HIS A 59 3.77 -20.79 -19.38
N ILE A 60 3.88 -21.25 -20.63
CA ILE A 60 5.20 -21.39 -21.26
C ILE A 60 5.72 -19.98 -21.59
N PRO A 61 6.92 -19.59 -21.10
CA PRO A 61 7.49 -18.28 -21.41
C PRO A 61 7.86 -18.18 -22.89
N GLU A 62 7.95 -16.95 -23.38
CA GLU A 62 8.39 -16.68 -24.76
C GLU A 62 9.83 -17.21 -24.96
N GLY A 63 10.05 -17.95 -26.04
CA GLY A 63 11.37 -18.51 -26.34
C GLY A 63 11.35 -19.77 -27.19
N GLU A 64 12.54 -20.31 -27.45
CA GLU A 64 12.74 -21.55 -28.20
C GLU A 64 12.74 -22.76 -27.27
N PHE A 65 11.95 -23.78 -27.61
CA PHE A 65 11.87 -25.05 -26.90
C PHE A 65 12.05 -26.23 -27.85
N GLN A 66 12.54 -27.34 -27.32
CA GLN A 66 12.59 -28.64 -27.97
C GLN A 66 11.59 -29.57 -27.30
N LEU A 67 10.59 -30.00 -28.08
CA LEU A 67 9.69 -31.07 -27.72
C LEU A 67 10.34 -32.41 -28.07
N ASN A 68 10.53 -33.26 -27.07
CA ASN A 68 11.02 -34.62 -27.22
C ASN A 68 9.99 -35.61 -26.69
N ALA A 69 9.42 -36.42 -27.58
CA ALA A 69 8.45 -37.46 -27.22
C ALA A 69 8.97 -38.84 -27.60
N TYR A 70 8.71 -39.83 -26.76
CA TYR A 70 9.06 -41.23 -27.01
C TYR A 70 7.95 -42.18 -26.53
N ASP A 71 7.79 -43.31 -27.23
CA ASP A 71 6.80 -44.33 -26.89
C ASP A 71 7.41 -45.54 -26.15
N ALA A 72 6.59 -46.56 -25.85
CA ALA A 72 7.03 -47.78 -25.17
C ALA A 72 8.06 -48.63 -25.94
N ASN A 73 8.13 -48.47 -27.27
CA ASN A 73 9.13 -49.11 -28.12
C ASN A 73 10.36 -48.21 -28.35
N ASN A 74 10.46 -47.09 -27.62
CA ASN A 74 11.53 -46.10 -27.71
C ASN A 74 11.64 -45.43 -29.10
N CYS A 75 10.53 -45.37 -29.85
CA CYS A 75 10.41 -44.57 -31.06
C CYS A 75 10.28 -43.09 -30.67
N THR A 76 11.08 -42.21 -31.27
CA THR A 76 11.25 -40.82 -30.82
C THR A 76 10.78 -39.80 -31.85
N VAL A 77 10.12 -38.73 -31.38
CA VAL A 77 9.79 -37.54 -32.18
C VAL A 77 10.42 -36.31 -31.53
N LEU A 78 11.21 -35.57 -32.30
CA LEU A 78 11.81 -34.30 -31.90
C LEU A 78 11.20 -33.16 -32.72
N ARG A 79 10.85 -32.06 -32.07
CA ARG A 79 10.33 -30.86 -32.73
C ARG A 79 10.78 -29.58 -32.03
N ASN A 80 11.30 -28.63 -32.81
CA ASN A 80 11.55 -27.27 -32.32
C ASN A 80 10.22 -26.50 -32.26
N VAL A 81 10.00 -25.82 -31.14
CA VAL A 81 8.78 -25.06 -30.82
C VAL A 81 9.20 -23.64 -30.47
N GLN A 82 8.75 -22.68 -31.27
CA GLN A 82 8.84 -21.25 -30.95
C GLN A 82 7.57 -20.87 -30.21
N VAL A 83 7.68 -20.46 -28.95
CA VAL A 83 6.54 -19.91 -28.21
C VAL A 83 6.59 -18.40 -28.36
N VAL A 84 5.70 -17.86 -29.20
CA VAL A 84 5.46 -16.42 -29.34
C VAL A 84 4.21 -16.04 -28.55
N VAL A 85 4.34 -15.14 -27.58
CA VAL A 85 3.19 -14.58 -26.87
C VAL A 85 2.81 -13.27 -27.59
N PRO A 86 1.58 -13.11 -28.10
CA PRO A 86 1.19 -11.88 -28.77
C PRO A 86 1.28 -10.72 -27.77
N LYS A 87 2.12 -9.75 -28.11
CA LYS A 87 2.30 -8.52 -27.33
C LYS A 87 1.15 -7.59 -27.65
N VAL A 88 0.24 -7.43 -26.70
CA VAL A 88 -0.80 -6.40 -26.77
C VAL A 88 -0.14 -5.12 -26.30
N ARG A 89 0.11 -4.21 -27.25
CA ARG A 89 0.67 -2.90 -26.95
C ARG A 89 -0.41 -1.96 -26.46
N GLY A 90 -0.14 -1.29 -25.37
CA GLY A 90 -1.01 -0.29 -24.75
C GLY A 90 -0.39 0.18 -23.46
N CYS A 91 -1.00 1.16 -22.80
CA CYS A 91 -0.50 1.58 -21.51
C CYS A 91 -0.63 0.46 -20.47
N THR A 92 0.50 0.00 -19.92
CA THR A 92 0.53 -1.03 -18.86
C THR A 92 0.45 -0.44 -17.45
N ASN A 93 0.59 0.88 -17.32
CA ASN A 93 0.48 1.55 -16.03
C ASN A 93 -0.99 1.63 -15.60
N PRO A 94 -1.40 0.91 -14.52
CA PRO A 94 -2.80 0.88 -14.07
C PRO A 94 -3.32 2.26 -13.68
N PHE A 95 -2.44 3.20 -13.37
CA PHE A 95 -2.78 4.55 -12.94
C PHE A 95 -2.91 5.57 -14.08
N ALA A 96 -2.64 5.21 -15.34
CA ALA A 96 -2.81 6.11 -16.49
C ALA A 96 -4.25 6.09 -17.01
N SER A 97 -4.83 7.24 -17.36
CA SER A 97 -6.22 7.42 -17.83
C SER A 97 -6.59 6.52 -19.01
N ASN A 98 -5.60 6.12 -19.81
CA ASN A 98 -5.72 5.22 -20.95
C ASN A 98 -5.11 3.83 -20.69
N TRP A 99 -5.05 3.40 -19.42
CA TRP A 99 -4.62 2.05 -19.06
C TRP A 99 -5.42 1.00 -19.82
N ASN A 100 -4.71 0.03 -20.40
CA ASN A 100 -5.30 -1.11 -21.09
C ASN A 100 -5.04 -2.38 -20.26
N PRO A 101 -6.06 -3.00 -19.64
CA PRO A 101 -5.90 -4.23 -18.86
C PRO A 101 -5.39 -5.42 -19.69
N ASP A 102 -5.61 -5.40 -21.00
CA ASP A 102 -5.15 -6.45 -21.90
C ASP A 102 -3.71 -6.22 -22.39
N ALA A 103 -3.10 -5.05 -22.12
CA ALA A 103 -1.75 -4.74 -22.56
C ALA A 103 -0.70 -5.56 -21.80
N THR A 104 0.15 -6.25 -22.57
CA THR A 104 1.27 -7.05 -22.06
C THR A 104 2.61 -6.35 -22.25
N ASP A 105 2.66 -5.27 -23.03
CA ASP A 105 3.86 -4.46 -23.28
C ASP A 105 3.48 -2.97 -23.30
N ASP A 106 4.26 -2.14 -22.59
CA ASP A 106 4.03 -0.69 -22.54
C ASP A 106 4.37 -0.06 -23.89
N ASP A 107 3.45 0.73 -24.44
CA ASP A 107 3.67 1.48 -25.67
C ASP A 107 4.11 2.93 -25.43
N GLY A 108 4.27 3.32 -24.16
CA GLY A 108 4.66 4.67 -23.77
C GLY A 108 3.58 5.72 -23.99
N SER A 109 2.35 5.29 -24.33
CA SER A 109 1.21 6.19 -24.51
C SER A 109 0.54 6.58 -23.19
N CYS A 110 0.99 6.04 -22.05
CA CYS A 110 0.39 6.26 -20.74
C CYS A 110 0.16 7.73 -20.43
N GLN A 111 -1.11 8.12 -20.41
CA GLN A 111 -1.59 9.43 -19.98
C GLN A 111 -1.79 9.37 -18.47
N LEU A 112 -0.76 9.68 -17.70
CA LEU A 112 -0.93 9.81 -16.26
C LEU A 112 -1.87 11.00 -15.99
N PRO A 113 -2.93 10.84 -15.17
CA PRO A 113 -3.73 11.97 -14.73
C PRO A 113 -2.79 13.01 -14.13
N GLY A 114 -3.03 14.29 -14.43
CA GLY A 114 -2.13 15.40 -14.11
C GLY A 114 -1.94 15.65 -12.61
N SER A 115 -2.58 14.84 -11.77
CA SER A 115 -2.62 15.03 -10.33
C SER A 115 -3.09 13.74 -9.65
N GLN A 116 -2.18 12.77 -9.49
CA GLN A 116 -2.35 11.71 -8.51
C GLN A 116 -1.89 12.26 -7.17
N TRP A 117 -2.81 12.45 -6.24
CA TRP A 117 -2.46 12.84 -4.87
C TRP A 117 -2.86 11.73 -3.93
N PHE A 118 -1.93 11.35 -3.06
CA PHE A 118 -2.06 10.17 -2.24
C PHE A 118 -2.40 10.56 -0.82
N ALA A 119 -3.38 9.88 -0.24
CA ALA A 119 -3.82 10.17 1.13
C ALA A 119 -2.97 9.44 2.16
N VAL A 120 -2.83 10.03 3.36
CA VAL A 120 -2.34 9.32 4.55
C VAL A 120 -3.09 9.78 5.82
N GLY A 121 -4.06 8.97 6.27
CA GLY A 121 -3.93 8.28 7.57
C GLY A 121 -4.93 8.51 8.71
N GLY A 122 -5.06 7.47 9.56
CA GLY A 122 -5.86 7.36 10.81
C GLY A 122 -5.00 7.31 12.09
N LEU A 123 -5.48 6.75 13.22
CA LEU A 123 -4.85 6.90 14.56
C LEU A 123 -3.68 5.93 14.86
N TYR A 124 -2.42 6.27 14.54
CA TYR A 124 -1.22 5.69 15.20
C TYR A 124 0.01 6.61 15.02
N PRO A 125 0.66 7.08 16.11
CA PRO A 125 1.72 8.08 15.99
C PRO A 125 3.12 7.47 15.75
N PRO A 126 3.90 8.00 14.78
CA PRO A 126 5.36 8.05 14.90
C PRO A 126 5.81 9.28 15.70
N VAL A 127 7.01 9.20 16.28
CA VAL A 127 7.59 10.24 17.14
C VAL A 127 7.78 11.57 16.39
N ALA A 128 7.24 12.68 16.91
CA ALA A 128 7.49 14.02 16.40
C ALA A 128 8.83 14.57 16.96
N ALA A 129 9.96 14.20 16.35
CA ALA A 129 11.30 14.59 16.78
C ALA A 129 11.78 15.93 16.19
N LEU A 130 11.91 16.97 17.02
CA LEU A 130 12.44 18.28 16.65
C LEU A 130 13.97 18.31 16.79
N ALA A 131 14.68 18.75 15.75
CA ALA A 131 16.13 18.91 15.79
C ALA A 131 16.54 20.08 16.70
N THR A 132 17.18 19.78 17.83
CA THR A 132 17.56 20.78 18.84
C THR A 132 19.05 20.70 19.15
N PRO A 133 19.92 20.92 18.14
CA PRO A 133 21.35 20.74 18.32
C PRO A 133 21.90 21.70 19.37
N VAL A 134 22.81 21.20 20.19
CA VAL A 134 23.51 22.02 21.19
C VAL A 134 24.91 22.39 20.72
N SER A 135 25.35 23.58 21.10
CA SER A 135 26.63 24.16 20.70
C SER A 135 27.84 23.37 21.23
N SER A 136 27.76 22.90 22.48
CA SER A 136 28.80 22.09 23.12
C SER A 136 28.24 21.35 24.34
N LEU A 137 28.81 20.18 24.62
CA LEU A 137 28.59 19.43 25.88
C LEU A 137 29.56 19.85 26.99
N PHE A 138 30.61 20.59 26.62
CA PHE A 138 31.67 21.05 27.50
C PHE A 138 31.76 22.58 27.50
N LYS A 139 32.26 23.13 28.60
CA LYS A 139 32.58 24.55 28.74
C LYS A 139 33.89 24.88 28.03
N ALA A 140 34.24 26.18 28.01
CA ALA A 140 35.49 26.66 27.44
C ALA A 140 36.75 26.08 28.14
N ASP A 141 36.63 25.72 29.42
CA ASP A 141 37.70 25.08 30.22
C ASP A 141 37.72 23.55 30.09
N GLN A 142 36.98 22.99 29.12
CA GLN A 142 36.80 21.55 28.88
C GLN A 142 36.06 20.77 30.00
N THR A 143 35.51 21.44 31.01
CA THR A 143 34.66 20.75 31.99
C THR A 143 33.26 20.48 31.44
N PRO A 144 32.58 19.39 31.84
CA PRO A 144 31.22 19.09 31.38
C PRO A 144 30.22 20.17 31.83
N ARG A 145 29.29 20.53 30.96
CA ARG A 145 28.17 21.42 31.32
C ARG A 145 27.18 20.66 32.21
N GLN A 146 27.03 21.11 33.45
CA GLN A 146 26.15 20.44 34.41
C GLN A 146 24.70 20.86 34.21
N GLY A 147 23.80 19.87 34.29
CA GLY A 147 22.36 20.11 34.17
C GLY A 147 21.94 20.64 32.80
N LEU A 148 22.68 20.36 31.73
CA LEU A 148 22.36 20.85 30.39
C LEU A 148 21.05 20.25 29.86
N TYR A 149 20.10 21.13 29.52
CA TYR A 149 18.89 20.79 28.80
C TYR A 149 18.58 21.85 27.74
N VAL A 150 17.71 21.50 26.81
CA VAL A 150 17.13 22.43 25.85
C VAL A 150 15.70 22.74 26.28
N GLU A 151 15.37 24.03 26.32
CA GLU A 151 13.99 24.51 26.33
C GLU A 151 13.54 24.75 24.90
N VAL A 152 12.36 24.25 24.55
CA VAL A 152 11.75 24.41 23.24
C VAL A 152 10.41 25.11 23.41
N GLU A 153 10.12 26.09 22.56
CA GLU A 153 8.82 26.74 22.49
C GLU A 153 8.23 26.57 21.10
N LEU A 154 6.96 26.17 21.06
CA LEU A 154 6.18 25.97 19.84
C LEU A 154 5.17 27.09 19.68
N TYR A 155 5.09 27.66 18.49
CA TYR A 155 4.26 28.82 18.13
C TYR A 155 3.37 28.48 16.95
N ARG A 156 2.12 28.93 16.95
CA ARG A 156 1.37 29.05 15.70
C ARG A 156 1.98 30.18 14.88
N ILE A 157 1.98 30.07 13.56
CA ILE A 157 2.61 31.07 12.67
C ILE A 157 2.03 32.48 12.88
N THR A 158 0.76 32.56 13.29
CA THR A 158 0.03 33.81 13.51
C THR A 158 0.10 34.32 14.94
N GLU A 159 0.76 33.61 15.86
CA GLU A 159 0.72 33.90 17.29
C GLU A 159 2.10 34.23 17.85
N THR A 160 2.14 35.16 18.80
CA THR A 160 3.36 35.58 19.51
C THR A 160 3.55 34.87 20.85
N VAL A 161 2.52 34.14 21.31
CA VAL A 161 2.54 33.36 22.54
C VAL A 161 2.75 31.90 22.16
N PRO A 162 3.67 31.17 22.81
CA PRO A 162 3.85 29.76 22.52
C PRO A 162 2.67 28.95 23.08
N PHE A 163 2.15 28.01 22.29
CA PHE A 163 1.10 27.10 22.74
C PHE A 163 1.64 25.91 23.53
N ALA A 164 2.94 25.63 23.41
CA ALA A 164 3.61 24.57 24.16
C ALA A 164 5.06 24.92 24.45
N ARG A 165 5.52 24.50 25.63
CA ARG A 165 6.91 24.62 26.08
C ARG A 165 7.40 23.24 26.53
N LEU A 166 8.53 22.80 25.99
CA LEU A 166 9.12 21.50 26.25
C LEU A 166 10.50 21.66 26.88
N ARG A 167 10.90 20.62 27.60
CA ARG A 167 12.22 20.50 28.20
C ARG A 167 12.81 19.15 27.86
N GLN A 168 13.99 19.14 27.26
CA GLN A 168 14.70 17.92 26.87
C GLN A 168 16.11 17.92 27.47
N ALA A 169 16.42 16.94 28.31
CA ALA A 169 17.78 16.73 28.79
C ALA A 169 18.70 16.35 27.61
N VAL A 170 19.88 16.95 27.56
CA VAL A 170 20.81 16.80 26.44
C VAL A 170 21.79 15.68 26.75
N ARG A 171 21.88 14.71 25.83
CA ARG A 171 22.84 13.59 25.93
C ARG A 171 23.85 13.55 24.78
N SER A 172 23.60 14.28 23.70
CA SER A 172 24.49 14.38 22.53
C SER A 172 24.32 15.75 21.86
N GLN A 173 25.27 16.13 21.00
CA GLN A 173 25.22 17.38 20.23
C GLN A 173 24.07 17.43 19.22
N TYR A 174 23.57 16.27 18.78
CA TYR A 174 22.48 16.13 17.80
C TYR A 174 21.19 15.65 18.47
N THR A 175 20.92 16.11 19.70
CA THR A 175 19.71 15.68 20.42
C THR A 175 18.46 16.13 19.66
N THR A 176 17.42 15.32 19.75
CA THR A 176 16.08 15.66 19.27
C THR A 176 15.10 15.74 20.42
N THR A 177 14.15 16.66 20.36
CA THR A 177 13.09 16.82 21.35
C THR A 177 11.80 16.19 20.83
N ASN A 178 11.18 15.28 21.59
CA ASN A 178 9.88 14.73 21.23
C ASN A 178 8.75 15.72 21.56
N ALA A 179 8.04 16.19 20.53
CA ALA A 179 6.89 17.09 20.65
C ALA A 179 5.52 16.41 20.50
N GLU A 180 5.49 15.10 20.25
CA GLU A 180 4.29 14.33 19.94
C GLU A 180 3.18 14.47 20.99
N PRO A 181 3.44 14.36 22.30
CA PRO A 181 2.36 14.40 23.30
C PRO A 181 1.59 15.74 23.29
N TYR A 182 2.26 16.83 22.95
CA TYR A 182 1.68 18.17 22.92
C TYR A 182 0.93 18.44 21.62
N LEU A 183 1.50 18.01 20.49
CA LEU A 183 0.86 18.16 19.19
C LEU A 183 -0.40 17.29 19.11
N ARG A 184 -0.37 16.08 19.66
CA ARG A 184 -1.53 15.19 19.72
C ARG A 184 -2.72 15.79 20.46
N GLY A 185 -2.48 16.54 21.54
CA GLY A 185 -3.57 17.20 22.28
C GLY A 185 -4.22 18.38 21.55
N LEU A 186 -3.60 18.88 20.49
CA LEU A 186 -4.13 19.98 19.66
C LEU A 186 -4.84 19.49 18.41
N LEU A 187 -4.58 18.26 18.01
CA LEU A 187 -5.21 17.62 16.88
C LEU A 187 -6.49 16.95 17.42
N ASP A 188 -7.65 17.48 17.06
CA ASP A 188 -8.94 16.94 17.51
C ASP A 188 -9.21 15.60 16.81
N THR A 189 -9.52 14.57 17.60
CA THR A 189 -9.86 13.24 17.10
C THR A 189 -11.36 12.95 17.17
N GLU A 190 -12.16 13.86 17.75
CA GLU A 190 -13.55 13.61 18.18
C GLU A 190 -14.59 14.52 17.50
N ALA A 191 -14.20 15.59 16.82
CA ALA A 191 -15.12 16.44 16.06
C ALA A 191 -15.59 15.77 14.75
N VAL A 192 -16.42 14.74 14.84
CA VAL A 192 -17.00 14.04 13.68
C VAL A 192 -18.32 14.70 13.28
N PRO A 193 -18.41 15.37 12.11
CA PRO A 193 -19.70 15.72 11.55
C PRO A 193 -20.46 14.44 11.16
N VAL A 194 -21.60 14.22 11.82
CA VAL A 194 -22.48 13.09 11.55
C VAL A 194 -23.08 13.25 10.14
N ARG A 195 -22.57 12.47 9.16
CA ARG A 195 -23.08 12.28 7.77
C ARG A 195 -22.46 13.16 6.67
N VAL A 196 -21.13 13.25 6.59
CA VAL A 196 -20.48 13.82 5.40
C VAL A 196 -19.43 12.86 4.87
N ASP A 197 -19.46 12.57 3.56
CA ASP A 197 -18.52 11.66 2.90
C ASP A 197 -17.13 12.30 2.73
N ALA A 198 -17.08 13.63 2.67
CA ALA A 198 -15.86 14.44 2.60
C ALA A 198 -16.05 15.79 3.31
N TYR A 199 -15.20 16.13 4.28
CA TYR A 199 -15.24 17.42 4.97
C TYR A 199 -13.84 17.96 5.21
N VAL A 200 -13.71 19.28 5.33
CA VAL A 200 -12.46 19.94 5.70
C VAL A 200 -12.23 19.74 7.18
N ASP A 201 -11.02 19.32 7.54
CA ASP A 201 -10.64 19.18 8.93
C ASP A 201 -9.46 20.12 9.21
N ASP A 202 -9.80 21.32 9.65
CA ASP A 202 -8.86 22.34 10.10
C ASP A 202 -8.21 21.97 11.44
N THR A 203 -8.77 21.00 12.17
CA THR A 203 -8.23 20.43 13.39
C THR A 203 -7.29 19.25 13.16
N ALA A 204 -7.33 18.63 11.98
CA ALA A 204 -6.40 17.57 11.58
C ALA A 204 -5.01 18.10 11.25
N THR A 205 -4.77 19.41 11.24
CA THR A 205 -3.43 19.97 10.97
C THR A 205 -3.10 21.13 11.89
N VAL A 206 -1.89 21.13 12.42
CA VAL A 206 -1.30 22.23 13.16
C VAL A 206 -0.02 22.65 12.44
N VAL A 207 -0.01 23.89 11.96
CA VAL A 207 1.21 24.52 11.44
C VAL A 207 1.89 25.29 12.57
N PHE A 208 3.18 25.04 12.76
CA PHE A 208 3.92 25.63 13.85
C PHE A 208 5.37 25.98 13.48
N ASN A 209 5.89 26.99 14.16
CA ASN A 209 7.31 27.28 14.24
C ASN A 209 7.83 26.89 15.62
N TYR A 210 9.12 26.63 15.73
CA TYR A 210 9.73 26.45 17.04
C TYR A 210 11.05 27.20 17.18
N ARG A 211 11.32 27.60 18.41
CA ARG A 211 12.63 28.07 18.84
C ARG A 211 13.10 27.25 20.01
N TYR A 212 14.40 27.23 20.21
CA TYR A 212 15.02 26.50 21.29
C TYR A 212 16.17 27.29 21.89
N ARG A 213 16.45 27.04 23.17
CA ARG A 213 17.62 27.61 23.86
C ARG A 213 18.22 26.59 24.81
N GLU A 214 19.52 26.72 25.00
CA GLU A 214 20.28 25.89 25.92
C GLU A 214 20.19 26.48 27.33
N VAL A 215 19.97 25.63 28.34
CA VAL A 215 19.98 26.03 29.75
C VAL A 215 20.84 25.05 30.51
N ASP A 216 21.73 25.56 31.34
CA ASP A 216 22.60 24.78 32.22
C ASP A 216 22.74 25.46 33.59
N SER A 217 23.67 24.97 34.40
CA SER A 217 23.96 25.54 35.73
C SER A 217 24.52 26.96 35.71
N GLU A 218 25.12 27.41 34.60
CA GLU A 218 25.78 28.72 34.49
C GLU A 218 24.84 29.81 33.98
N GLY A 219 23.79 29.41 33.27
CA GLY A 219 22.70 30.31 32.94
C GLY A 219 21.84 29.85 31.78
N VAL A 220 21.18 30.84 31.18
CA VAL A 220 20.21 30.66 30.11
C VAL A 220 20.81 31.23 28.83
N GLY A 221 20.94 30.38 27.81
CA GLY A 221 21.41 30.76 26.49
C GLY A 221 20.38 31.58 25.70
N GLN A 222 20.83 32.15 24.58
CA GLN A 222 19.98 32.89 23.65
C GLN A 222 19.03 31.95 22.91
N TRP A 223 17.85 32.47 22.56
CA TRP A 223 16.91 31.78 21.70
C TRP A 223 17.48 31.62 20.28
N ARG A 224 17.38 30.40 19.74
CA ARG A 224 17.65 30.08 18.34
C ARG A 224 16.34 29.72 17.67
N GLN A 225 16.01 30.44 16.61
CA GLN A 225 14.83 30.17 15.79
C GLN A 225 15.16 29.08 14.77
N HIS A 226 14.31 28.06 14.65
CA HIS A 226 14.41 27.16 13.50
C HIS A 226 13.88 27.88 12.25
N PRO A 227 14.61 27.84 11.11
CA PRO A 227 14.29 28.67 9.96
C PRO A 227 13.01 28.26 9.23
N ALA A 228 12.68 26.97 9.23
CA ALA A 228 11.51 26.45 8.54
C ALA A 228 10.27 26.33 9.45
N SER A 229 9.10 26.47 8.83
CA SER A 229 7.81 26.07 9.40
C SER A 229 7.61 24.56 9.33
N HIS A 230 6.81 24.05 10.27
CA HIS A 230 6.55 22.63 10.46
C HIS A 230 5.05 22.37 10.44
N TYR A 231 4.68 21.19 9.97
CA TYR A 231 3.29 20.74 9.94
C TYR A 231 3.19 19.45 10.77
N ALA A 232 2.25 19.43 11.70
CA ALA A 232 1.75 18.21 12.32
C ALA A 232 0.35 17.97 11.75
N VAL A 233 0.08 16.77 11.23
CA VAL A 233 -1.23 16.38 10.71
C VAL A 233 -1.89 15.31 11.64
N LEU A 234 -3.00 14.64 11.32
CA LEU A 234 -3.40 13.37 11.97
C LEU A 234 -3.26 12.20 10.96
N SER A 235 -2.41 11.18 11.20
CA SER A 235 -2.11 10.11 10.22
C SER A 235 -1.66 8.74 10.79
N ALA A 236 -1.80 7.65 9.97
CA ALA A 236 -1.36 6.23 10.11
C ALA A 236 -1.32 5.55 8.71
N PRO A 237 -0.66 4.38 8.48
CA PRO A 237 0.14 3.53 9.36
C PRO A 237 1.61 3.30 8.92
N GLU A 238 2.30 2.47 9.70
CA GLU A 238 3.70 2.01 9.63
C GLU A 238 4.13 1.41 8.27
N SER A 239 4.93 2.16 7.52
CA SER A 239 5.89 1.57 6.57
C SER A 239 7.10 2.47 6.36
N SER A 240 6.93 3.78 6.55
CA SER A 240 8.04 4.72 6.57
C SER A 240 8.48 5.01 8.02
N LEU A 241 9.73 4.70 8.35
CA LEU A 241 10.41 5.06 9.61
C LEU A 241 10.60 6.59 9.78
N ARG A 242 9.77 7.42 9.13
CA ARG A 242 9.94 8.87 9.10
C ARG A 242 9.12 9.52 10.22
N PRO A 243 9.75 10.28 11.12
CA PRO A 243 9.05 11.03 12.15
C PRO A 243 8.07 12.03 11.51
N TYR A 244 6.91 12.16 12.12
CA TYR A 244 5.72 12.79 11.57
C TYR A 244 5.77 14.32 11.41
N ILE A 245 6.90 14.94 11.70
CA ILE A 245 7.11 16.35 11.40
C ILE A 245 7.51 16.42 9.94
N ALA A 246 6.64 16.96 9.09
CA ALA A 246 7.04 17.41 7.76
C ALA A 246 8.02 18.58 7.97
N GLY A 247 9.29 18.23 8.09
CA GLY A 247 10.38 19.16 8.34
C GLY A 247 10.84 19.78 7.03
N SER A 248 11.06 21.08 7.10
CA SER A 248 11.66 21.96 6.09
C SER A 248 10.76 22.37 4.94
N ASP A 249 11.13 23.48 4.30
CA ASP A 249 10.44 24.28 3.28
C ASP A 249 10.10 23.53 1.97
N ALA A 250 9.91 22.22 2.02
CA ALA A 250 9.51 21.37 0.93
C ALA A 250 8.24 20.61 1.31
N LEU A 251 7.12 21.24 0.97
CA LEU A 251 5.83 20.64 0.63
C LEU A 251 5.22 19.71 1.73
N PRO A 252 4.09 20.08 2.37
CA PRO A 252 3.24 19.11 3.07
C PRO A 252 3.03 17.81 2.26
N LEU A 253 3.10 17.91 0.93
CA LEU A 253 2.86 16.88 -0.08
C LEU A 253 3.79 15.66 -0.05
N THR A 254 5.02 15.70 0.47
CA THR A 254 5.87 14.47 0.41
C THR A 254 5.38 13.38 1.34
N ALA A 255 4.71 13.75 2.45
CA ALA A 255 4.00 12.78 3.29
C ALA A 255 2.71 12.27 2.62
N PHE A 256 2.23 12.93 1.56
CA PHE A 256 1.01 12.63 0.79
C PHE A 256 1.33 12.21 -0.66
N ALA A 257 2.55 11.71 -0.90
CA ALA A 257 3.08 11.40 -2.22
C ALA A 257 3.05 9.91 -2.57
N GLU A 258 2.66 9.03 -1.64
CA GLU A 258 2.59 7.59 -1.87
C GLU A 258 1.24 7.01 -1.39
N PRO A 259 0.62 6.09 -2.16
CA PRO A 259 -0.60 5.43 -1.74
C PRO A 259 -0.32 4.65 -0.45
N THR A 260 -1.11 4.91 0.57
CA THR A 260 -0.97 4.22 1.85
C THR A 260 -1.95 3.07 1.95
N GLN A 261 -1.41 1.88 2.20
CA GLN A 261 -2.18 0.66 2.41
C GLN A 261 -2.58 0.55 3.88
N PHE A 262 -3.89 0.52 4.14
CA PHE A 262 -4.44 0.28 5.47
C PHE A 262 -4.71 -1.20 5.66
N VAL A 263 -4.10 -1.82 6.67
CA VAL A 263 -4.47 -3.18 7.10
C VAL A 263 -5.80 -3.09 7.85
N GLY A 264 -6.83 -3.78 7.37
CA GLY A 264 -8.20 -3.60 7.83
C GLY A 264 -8.88 -2.35 7.23
N TYR A 265 -10.05 -1.99 7.78
CA TYR A 265 -10.87 -0.89 7.26
C TYR A 265 -10.92 0.25 8.27
N PRO A 266 -10.20 1.36 8.05
CA PRO A 266 -10.40 2.55 8.87
C PRO A 266 -11.83 3.07 8.65
N LEU A 267 -12.36 3.82 9.63
CA LEU A 267 -13.64 4.49 9.45
C LEU A 267 -13.49 5.70 8.51
N GLU A 268 -12.39 6.43 8.65
CA GLU A 268 -12.08 7.65 7.88
C GLU A 268 -10.57 7.74 7.60
N VAL A 269 -10.21 8.43 6.53
CA VAL A 269 -8.81 8.68 6.11
C VAL A 269 -8.63 10.17 5.84
N SER A 270 -7.52 10.73 6.31
CA SER A 270 -7.11 12.11 6.00
C SER A 270 -6.37 12.18 4.66
N ALA A 271 -6.69 13.19 3.84
CA ALA A 271 -6.02 13.47 2.57
C ALA A 271 -5.80 14.98 2.41
N VAL A 272 -4.83 15.38 1.56
CA VAL A 272 -4.66 16.79 1.19
C VAL A 272 -5.31 17.04 -0.17
N LEU A 273 -6.22 18.00 -0.22
CA LEU A 273 -6.88 18.46 -1.42
C LEU A 273 -6.18 19.72 -1.97
N PRO A 274 -5.72 19.74 -3.24
CA PRO A 274 -5.03 20.90 -3.80
C PRO A 274 -5.98 22.07 -4.10
N ALA A 275 -5.41 23.28 -4.15
CA ALA A 275 -6.10 24.53 -4.51
C ALA A 275 -6.58 24.52 -5.96
N ASP A 276 -5.72 24.06 -6.87
CA ASP A 276 -5.98 24.08 -8.30
C ASP A 276 -6.54 22.73 -8.75
N ARG A 277 -7.86 22.57 -8.63
CA ARG A 277 -8.59 21.40 -9.12
C ARG A 277 -9.36 21.76 -10.38
N LEU A 278 -9.08 21.05 -11.46
CA LEU A 278 -9.89 21.10 -12.68
C LEU A 278 -10.85 19.91 -12.70
N GLY A 279 -12.11 20.16 -13.04
CA GLY A 279 -13.13 19.11 -13.17
C GLY A 279 -13.57 18.48 -11.85
N THR A 280 -14.28 17.36 -11.96
CA THR A 280 -14.75 16.59 -10.80
C THR A 280 -13.63 15.70 -10.30
N TRP A 281 -13.35 15.78 -9.00
CA TRP A 281 -12.38 14.92 -8.35
C TRP A 281 -13.07 13.76 -7.64
N TYR A 282 -12.37 12.66 -7.50
CA TYR A 282 -12.84 11.42 -6.91
C TYR A 282 -11.86 10.95 -5.84
N ALA A 283 -12.40 10.50 -4.71
CA ALA A 283 -11.72 9.65 -3.76
C ALA A 283 -11.83 8.19 -4.24
N GLN A 284 -10.75 7.66 -4.80
CA GLN A 284 -10.66 6.28 -5.27
C GLN A 284 -10.18 5.37 -4.13
N TRP A 285 -11.00 4.39 -3.80
CA TRP A 285 -10.74 3.35 -2.81
C TRP A 285 -10.40 2.05 -3.54
N ARG A 286 -9.12 1.67 -3.54
CA ARG A 286 -8.62 0.43 -4.13
C ARG A 286 -8.54 -0.65 -3.07
N TYR A 287 -9.39 -1.65 -3.18
CA TYR A 287 -9.44 -2.78 -2.24
C TYR A 287 -8.54 -3.91 -2.72
N LEU A 288 -7.76 -4.50 -1.80
CA LEU A 288 -6.78 -5.55 -2.09
C LEU A 288 -7.02 -6.80 -1.26
N ASP A 289 -6.80 -7.97 -1.85
CA ASP A 289 -6.78 -9.26 -1.12
C ASP A 289 -5.52 -9.40 -0.25
N SER A 290 -5.41 -10.51 0.48
CA SER A 290 -4.24 -10.82 1.34
C SER A 290 -2.93 -11.03 0.58
N ALA A 291 -2.99 -11.20 -0.75
CA ALA A 291 -1.84 -11.31 -1.63
C ALA A 291 -1.52 -9.99 -2.35
N GLY A 292 -2.21 -8.90 -2.01
CA GLY A 292 -2.01 -7.56 -2.59
C GLY A 292 -2.63 -7.38 -3.98
N ARG A 293 -3.51 -8.29 -4.43
CA ARG A 293 -4.20 -8.17 -5.72
C ARG A 293 -5.45 -7.31 -5.59
N GLN A 294 -5.70 -6.47 -6.60
CA GLN A 294 -6.90 -5.64 -6.66
C GLN A 294 -8.16 -6.49 -6.82
N VAL A 295 -9.13 -6.27 -5.93
CA VAL A 295 -10.42 -6.95 -5.95
C VAL A 295 -11.59 -6.03 -6.29
N GLU A 296 -11.53 -4.75 -5.95
CA GLU A 296 -12.53 -3.74 -6.32
C GLU A 296 -11.89 -2.35 -6.29
N VAL A 297 -12.42 -1.44 -7.10
CA VAL A 297 -12.18 0.00 -6.99
C VAL A 297 -13.52 0.70 -6.84
N LYS A 298 -13.70 1.48 -5.77
CA LYS A 298 -14.84 2.39 -5.62
C LYS A 298 -14.36 3.84 -5.76
N ALA A 299 -14.88 4.60 -6.73
CA ALA A 299 -14.60 6.02 -6.84
C ALA A 299 -15.79 6.83 -6.30
N VAL A 300 -15.54 7.65 -5.28
CA VAL A 300 -16.56 8.53 -4.69
C VAL A 300 -16.27 9.97 -5.12
N PRO A 301 -17.20 10.66 -5.81
CA PRO A 301 -16.97 12.04 -6.22
C PRO A 301 -16.86 12.95 -5.00
N LEU A 302 -15.87 13.83 -5.00
CA LEU A 302 -15.68 14.87 -4.00
C LEU A 302 -16.58 16.07 -4.31
N PRO A 303 -17.15 16.74 -3.30
CA PRO A 303 -17.87 17.99 -3.49
C PRO A 303 -16.99 19.04 -4.18
N ALA A 304 -17.54 19.71 -5.20
CA ALA A 304 -16.81 20.71 -5.99
C ALA A 304 -16.45 21.96 -5.16
N ASP A 305 -17.25 22.25 -4.13
CA ASP A 305 -17.08 23.35 -3.18
C ASP A 305 -16.16 23.03 -2.00
N LEU A 306 -15.69 21.77 -1.88
CA LEU A 306 -14.75 21.38 -0.83
C LEU A 306 -13.46 22.22 -0.99
N PRO A 307 -13.07 23.08 -0.04
CA PRO A 307 -11.88 23.91 -0.21
C PRO A 307 -10.62 23.06 -0.15
N ALA A 308 -9.53 23.62 -0.67
CA ALA A 308 -8.22 23.02 -0.55
C ALA A 308 -7.72 23.00 0.88
N GLY A 309 -6.91 21.99 1.21
CA GLY A 309 -6.43 21.75 2.55
C GLY A 309 -6.62 20.29 2.96
N VAL A 310 -6.52 20.03 4.26
CA VAL A 310 -6.72 18.67 4.79
C VAL A 310 -8.21 18.36 4.84
N VAL A 311 -8.55 17.23 4.23
CA VAL A 311 -9.92 16.71 4.16
C VAL A 311 -9.99 15.32 4.76
N ARG A 312 -11.08 15.04 5.44
CA ARG A 312 -11.43 13.71 5.95
C ARG A 312 -12.38 13.04 5.00
N LEU A 313 -12.05 11.82 4.62
CA LEU A 313 -12.80 11.02 3.68
C LEU A 313 -13.24 9.74 4.35
N ARG A 314 -14.55 9.47 4.31
CA ARG A 314 -15.10 8.25 4.87
C ARG A 314 -14.82 7.07 3.96
N VAL A 315 -14.37 5.96 4.53
CA VAL A 315 -14.23 4.72 3.77
C VAL A 315 -15.63 4.24 3.36
N PRO A 316 -15.85 3.89 2.08
CA PRO A 316 -17.15 3.41 1.62
C PRO A 316 -17.60 2.21 2.47
N PRO A 317 -18.88 2.20 2.90
CA PRO A 317 -19.41 1.08 3.67
C PRO A 317 -19.40 -0.20 2.82
N LEU A 318 -19.40 -1.35 3.51
CA LEU A 318 -19.46 -2.69 2.90
C LEU A 318 -18.28 -2.93 1.93
N PRO A 319 -17.05 -3.04 2.45
CA PRO A 319 -15.91 -3.45 1.63
C PRO A 319 -16.12 -4.89 1.11
N PRO A 320 -15.46 -5.27 -0.01
CA PRO A 320 -15.50 -6.64 -0.49
C PRO A 320 -15.06 -7.64 0.59
N VAL A 321 -15.78 -8.75 0.70
CA VAL A 321 -15.47 -9.82 1.66
C VAL A 321 -14.11 -10.45 1.47
N CYS A 322 -13.55 -10.40 0.25
CA CYS A 322 -12.22 -10.94 -0.02
C CYS A 322 -11.10 -9.89 0.11
N ALA A 323 -11.44 -8.64 0.44
CA ALA A 323 -10.45 -7.60 0.68
C ALA A 323 -9.89 -7.72 2.12
N ALA A 324 -8.57 -7.59 2.22
CA ALA A 324 -7.80 -7.57 3.45
C ALA A 324 -7.28 -6.15 3.78
N SER A 325 -7.21 -5.28 2.78
CA SER A 325 -6.70 -3.92 2.93
C SER A 325 -7.33 -2.98 1.90
N VAL A 326 -7.17 -1.68 2.14
CA VAL A 326 -7.64 -0.62 1.25
C VAL A 326 -6.57 0.45 1.07
N GLU A 327 -6.52 1.03 -0.12
CA GLU A 327 -5.71 2.21 -0.45
C GLU A 327 -6.60 3.34 -0.96
N LEU A 328 -6.22 4.58 -0.66
CA LEU A 328 -6.91 5.78 -1.11
C LEU A 328 -6.05 6.58 -2.09
N THR A 329 -6.63 7.01 -3.19
CA THR A 329 -6.02 7.93 -4.17
C THR A 329 -7.02 9.00 -4.57
N LEU A 330 -6.59 10.26 -4.63
CA LEU A 330 -7.38 11.36 -5.19
C LEU A 330 -7.01 11.58 -6.65
N MET A 331 -8.03 11.67 -7.51
CA MET A 331 -7.84 11.88 -8.94
C MET A 331 -9.04 12.53 -9.61
N ASP A 332 -8.85 13.04 -10.81
CA ASP A 332 -9.84 13.71 -11.66
C ASP A 332 -10.61 12.75 -12.59
N ILE A 333 -10.49 11.44 -12.38
CA ILE A 333 -11.06 10.40 -13.25
C ILE A 333 -11.83 9.37 -12.42
N ASP A 334 -13.03 8.99 -12.87
CA ASP A 334 -13.77 7.87 -12.31
C ASP A 334 -13.18 6.53 -12.77
N ARG A 335 -12.70 5.74 -11.81
CA ARG A 335 -12.08 4.42 -12.02
C ARG A 335 -12.89 3.28 -11.41
N THR A 336 -14.17 3.49 -11.15
CA THR A 336 -15.01 2.48 -10.50
C THR A 336 -14.97 1.14 -11.24
N SER A 337 -14.66 0.08 -10.52
CA SER A 337 -14.63 -1.29 -11.02
C SER A 337 -15.56 -2.18 -10.21
N ALA A 338 -16.20 -3.15 -10.85
CA ALA A 338 -16.96 -4.16 -10.12
C ALA A 338 -16.04 -5.01 -9.23
N ALA A 339 -16.59 -5.50 -8.12
CA ALA A 339 -15.88 -6.43 -7.25
C ALA A 339 -15.69 -7.79 -7.94
N ASN A 340 -14.46 -8.29 -7.93
CA ASN A 340 -14.10 -9.62 -8.46
C ASN A 340 -14.10 -10.72 -7.38
N CYS A 341 -14.76 -10.47 -6.24
CA CYS A 341 -14.95 -11.47 -5.20
C CYS A 341 -16.15 -12.37 -5.55
N ALA A 342 -16.05 -13.67 -5.26
CA ALA A 342 -17.22 -14.52 -5.23
C ALA A 342 -18.21 -13.97 -4.18
N PRO A 343 -19.50 -13.79 -4.50
CA PRO A 343 -20.47 -13.33 -3.52
C PRO A 343 -20.54 -14.33 -2.36
N VAL A 344 -20.60 -13.83 -1.12
CA VAL A 344 -20.93 -14.71 0.01
C VAL A 344 -22.35 -15.18 -0.19
N VAL A 345 -22.52 -16.44 -0.58
CA VAL A 345 -23.80 -17.12 -0.44
C VAL A 345 -23.96 -17.34 1.05
N VAL A 346 -24.57 -16.38 1.74
CA VAL A 346 -25.05 -16.59 3.10
C VAL A 346 -26.25 -17.51 2.96
N THR A 347 -26.04 -18.83 2.92
CA THR A 347 -27.12 -19.77 3.22
C THR A 347 -27.53 -19.48 4.66
N PRO A 348 -28.77 -19.04 4.93
CA PRO A 348 -29.24 -18.89 6.29
C PRO A 348 -29.01 -20.22 7.01
N PRO A 349 -28.47 -20.24 8.24
CA PRO A 349 -28.40 -21.48 8.99
C PRO A 349 -29.81 -22.05 9.08
N THR A 350 -29.99 -23.28 8.57
CA THR A 350 -31.26 -24.04 8.66
C THR A 350 -31.58 -24.45 10.10
N THR A 351 -30.68 -24.18 11.03
CA THR A 351 -30.90 -24.36 12.46
C THR A 351 -31.53 -23.10 13.04
N THR A 352 -32.75 -23.25 13.55
CA THR A 352 -33.39 -22.26 14.44
C THR A 352 -32.40 -21.79 15.50
N PRO A 353 -32.27 -20.48 15.77
CA PRO A 353 -31.38 -20.00 16.82
C PRO A 353 -31.82 -20.61 18.14
N VAL A 354 -30.97 -21.44 18.76
CA VAL A 354 -31.18 -21.82 20.15
C VAL A 354 -30.95 -20.55 20.96
N LYS A 355 -32.04 -19.95 21.46
CA LYS A 355 -31.97 -18.82 22.39
C LYS A 355 -31.02 -19.22 23.53
N PRO A 356 -29.85 -18.57 23.68
CA PRO A 356 -28.97 -18.88 24.79
C PRO A 356 -29.74 -18.69 26.08
N ALA A 357 -29.59 -19.63 27.02
CA ALA A 357 -30.12 -19.45 28.36
C ALA A 357 -29.58 -18.10 28.90
N PRO A 358 -30.42 -17.29 29.59
CA PRO A 358 -29.97 -16.02 30.14
C PRO A 358 -28.74 -16.26 31.01
N ARG A 359 -27.60 -15.70 30.60
CA ARG A 359 -26.42 -15.62 31.47
C ARG A 359 -26.60 -14.35 32.30
N ASP A 360 -26.82 -14.53 33.60
CA ASP A 360 -26.65 -13.45 34.57
C ASP A 360 -25.16 -13.13 34.62
N PHE A 361 -24.75 -12.07 33.91
CA PHE A 361 -23.42 -11.50 34.10
C PHE A 361 -23.50 -10.58 35.31
N ASN A 362 -22.85 -10.97 36.39
CA ASN A 362 -22.76 -10.13 37.58
C ASN A 362 -21.55 -9.21 37.42
N SER A 363 -21.61 -8.00 37.99
CA SER A 363 -20.50 -7.02 37.93
C SER A 363 -19.17 -7.54 38.48
N SER A 364 -19.19 -8.63 39.26
CA SER A 364 -17.99 -9.34 39.75
C SER A 364 -17.27 -10.18 38.69
N ASP A 365 -17.89 -10.42 37.54
CA ASP A 365 -17.33 -11.24 36.46
C ASP A 365 -16.34 -10.45 35.59
N PHE A 366 -16.28 -9.13 35.76
CA PHE A 366 -15.29 -8.25 35.13
C PHE A 366 -14.16 -7.97 36.11
N ASN A 367 -12.93 -8.28 35.74
CA ASN A 367 -11.77 -7.86 36.53
C ASN A 367 -11.16 -6.57 35.95
N THR A 368 -10.28 -5.93 36.70
CA THR A 368 -9.64 -4.66 36.31
C THR A 368 -8.75 -4.76 35.06
N SER A 369 -8.47 -5.97 34.56
CA SER A 369 -7.81 -6.17 33.27
C SER A 369 -8.75 -6.09 32.06
N ASP A 370 -10.06 -6.25 32.26
CA ASP A 370 -11.05 -6.11 31.17
C ASP A 370 -11.40 -4.63 30.87
N TYR A 371 -10.99 -3.72 31.77
CA TYR A 371 -11.17 -2.27 31.66
C TYR A 371 -9.90 -1.52 31.20
N ARG A 372 -8.91 -2.21 30.64
CA ARG A 372 -7.67 -1.57 30.13
C ARG A 372 -7.58 -1.53 28.62
#